data_AF-A0A7J9HGZ8-F1
#
_entry.id   AF-A0A7J9HGZ8-F1
#
_cell.length_a   1.000
_cell.length_b   1.000
_cell.length_c   1.000
_cell.angle_alpha   90.00
_cell.angle_beta   90.00
_cell.angle_gamma   90.00
#
_symmetry.space_group_name_H-M   'P 1'
#
loop_
_entity.id
_entity.type
_entity.pdbx_description
1 polymer ?
#
loop_
_entity_poly.entity_id
_entity_poly.type
_entity_poly.pdbx_seq_one_letter_code
_entity_poly.pdbx_strand_id
1 'polypeptide(L)'
;MLEFFITKSVLAKSKKGPYEVTNPVDSCWRCDSDWEKNRKNLVNCAPGFAHGTTGGKGGEFYVATDPIDNAADCKPGTLLHAVTQTEPLWITFKRSMTIKLEQELIVTSDKSIDVRGTNMEIRNATGITVQFVKNVIIHGLHIHQIIPTKGGKIKDGEKHLGLRSASDVMFGASDSYNADEKMQVTVALNHFSKGLVERMPSISHPTIISQGNRYSAPGTFAAKEVTCRGLSKPTKWKNLN
;
A
#
# COMPACT_ATOMS: atom_id res chain seq x y z
N MET A 1 28.02 -14.69 -9.18
CA MET A 1 26.95 -15.24 -10.04
C MET A 1 26.00 -15.97 -9.12
N LEU A 2 25.00 -15.25 -8.60
CA LEU A 2 23.97 -15.79 -7.72
C LEU A 2 22.66 -15.67 -8.50
N GLU A 3 22.23 -16.79 -9.04
CA GLU A 3 20.94 -16.95 -9.68
C GLU A 3 19.86 -16.65 -8.64
N PHE A 4 19.11 -15.58 -8.87
CA PHE A 4 17.84 -15.36 -8.20
C PHE A 4 16.90 -16.48 -8.64
N PHE A 5 16.72 -17.49 -7.80
CA PHE A 5 15.54 -18.33 -7.81
C PHE A 5 14.33 -17.48 -7.37
N ILE A 6 13.89 -16.55 -8.23
CA ILE A 6 12.45 -16.45 -8.46
C ILE A 6 12.12 -17.78 -9.09
N THR A 7 11.65 -18.73 -8.28
CA THR A 7 11.26 -20.04 -8.76
C THR A 7 10.29 -19.83 -9.93
N LYS A 8 10.75 -20.15 -11.14
CA LYS A 8 9.92 -20.28 -12.34
C LYS A 8 8.71 -21.19 -12.10
N SER A 9 8.69 -21.98 -11.03
CA SER A 9 7.54 -22.78 -10.59
C SER A 9 6.36 -21.98 -10.04
N VAL A 10 6.54 -20.74 -9.54
CA VAL A 10 5.39 -19.88 -9.14
C VAL A 10 4.73 -19.21 -10.36
N LEU A 11 5.47 -19.05 -11.46
CA LEU A 11 4.96 -18.54 -12.75
C LEU A 11 4.39 -19.63 -13.66
N ALA A 12 4.50 -20.92 -13.31
CA ALA A 12 4.23 -22.03 -14.22
C ALA A 12 2.76 -22.49 -14.31
N LYS A 13 1.80 -21.77 -13.71
CA LYS A 13 0.36 -22.03 -13.93
C LYS A 13 -0.43 -20.74 -14.11
N SER A 14 -0.06 -19.96 -15.13
CA SER A 14 -1.06 -19.10 -15.80
C SER A 14 -2.19 -20.02 -16.28
N LYS A 15 -3.28 -20.11 -15.51
CA LYS A 15 -4.49 -20.79 -15.97
C LYS A 15 -5.02 -19.99 -17.16
N LYS A 16 -4.92 -20.54 -18.38
CA LYS A 16 -5.56 -19.98 -19.56
C LYS A 16 -7.08 -20.15 -19.41
N GLY A 17 -7.75 -19.09 -18.97
CA GLY A 17 -9.18 -18.87 -19.05
C GLY A 17 -9.45 -17.50 -19.69
N PRO A 18 -10.72 -17.03 -19.77
CA PRO A 18 -11.06 -15.72 -20.35
C PRO A 18 -10.45 -14.51 -19.61
N TYR A 19 -9.80 -14.75 -18.46
CA TYR A 19 -9.09 -13.74 -17.68
C TYR A 19 -7.59 -14.06 -17.71
N GLU A 20 -6.80 -13.21 -18.37
CA GLU A 20 -5.33 -13.26 -18.25
C GLU A 20 -4.94 -12.81 -16.84
N VAL A 21 -4.61 -13.78 -15.98
CA VAL A 21 -4.18 -13.48 -14.62
C VAL A 21 -2.66 -13.52 -14.53
N THR A 22 -2.08 -12.37 -14.23
CA THR A 22 -0.62 -12.14 -14.31
C THR A 22 0.09 -12.26 -12.96
N ASN A 23 -0.62 -12.46 -11.86
CA ASN A 23 -0.08 -12.47 -10.49
C ASN A 23 -0.84 -13.44 -9.56
N PRO A 24 -0.14 -14.19 -8.67
CA PRO A 24 -0.74 -15.10 -7.69
C PRO A 24 -1.89 -14.54 -6.85
N VAL A 25 -1.82 -13.27 -6.41
CA VAL A 25 -2.90 -12.66 -5.61
C VAL A 25 -4.18 -12.56 -6.43
N ASP A 26 -4.09 -12.13 -7.69
CA ASP A 26 -5.26 -12.04 -8.58
C ASP A 26 -5.80 -13.41 -8.96
N SER A 27 -4.93 -14.41 -9.15
CA SER A 27 -5.36 -15.76 -9.52
C SER A 27 -6.28 -16.37 -8.46
N CYS A 28 -6.10 -15.96 -7.21
CA CYS A 28 -6.89 -16.41 -6.07
C CYS A 28 -8.31 -15.82 -6.07
N TRP A 29 -8.49 -14.51 -6.31
CA TRP A 29 -9.80 -13.87 -6.18
C TRP A 29 -10.52 -13.63 -7.52
N ARG A 30 -9.81 -13.42 -8.64
CA ARG A 30 -10.44 -13.14 -9.94
C ARG A 30 -11.25 -14.31 -10.50
N CYS A 31 -10.98 -15.52 -10.01
CA CYS A 31 -11.74 -16.72 -10.38
C CYS A 31 -13.03 -16.88 -9.55
N ASP A 32 -13.24 -16.06 -8.52
CA ASP A 32 -14.48 -16.06 -7.73
C ASP A 32 -15.54 -15.22 -8.44
N SER A 33 -16.55 -15.86 -9.01
CA SER A 33 -17.68 -15.17 -9.66
C SER A 33 -18.51 -14.32 -8.70
N ASP A 34 -18.46 -14.62 -7.40
CA ASP A 34 -19.16 -13.90 -6.33
C ASP A 34 -18.19 -13.03 -5.51
N TRP A 35 -17.02 -12.66 -6.07
CA TRP A 35 -15.98 -11.90 -5.36
C TRP A 35 -16.51 -10.61 -4.71
N GLU A 36 -17.55 -9.97 -5.25
CA GLU A 36 -18.17 -8.78 -4.66
C GLU A 36 -18.86 -9.09 -3.33
N LYS A 37 -19.59 -10.21 -3.26
CA LYS A 37 -20.22 -10.71 -2.02
C LYS A 37 -19.15 -11.24 -1.07
N ASN A 38 -18.13 -11.87 -1.63
CA ASN A 38 -16.99 -12.47 -0.95
C ASN A 38 -15.81 -11.51 -0.80
N ARG A 39 -16.05 -10.20 -0.80
CA ARG A 39 -14.98 -9.19 -0.95
C ARG A 39 -13.85 -9.39 0.06
N LYS A 40 -14.17 -9.69 1.30
CA LYS A 40 -13.19 -9.91 2.37
C LYS A 40 -12.39 -11.22 2.24
N ASN A 41 -12.72 -12.13 1.33
CA ASN A 41 -11.95 -13.36 1.07
C ASN A 41 -10.58 -13.08 0.43
N LEU A 42 -10.33 -11.83 -0.01
CA LEU A 42 -9.02 -11.39 -0.48
C LEU A 42 -7.90 -11.66 0.55
N VAL A 43 -8.20 -11.70 1.85
CA VAL A 43 -7.20 -12.02 2.89
C VAL A 43 -6.55 -13.39 2.72
N ASN A 44 -7.25 -14.34 2.08
CA ASN A 44 -6.76 -15.70 1.86
C ASN A 44 -5.81 -15.77 0.65
N CYS A 45 -5.66 -14.66 -0.08
CA CYS A 45 -4.88 -14.59 -1.31
C CYS A 45 -3.46 -14.08 -1.11
N ALA A 46 -3.11 -13.62 0.11
CA ALA A 46 -1.77 -13.13 0.42
C ALA A 46 -0.79 -14.31 0.60
N PRO A 47 0.25 -14.45 -0.25
CA PRO A 47 1.21 -15.55 -0.15
C PRO A 47 2.42 -15.17 0.71
N GLY A 48 3.25 -16.16 1.03
CA GLY A 48 4.55 -15.96 1.69
C GLY A 48 4.41 -15.36 3.09
N PHE A 49 5.31 -14.45 3.45
CA PHE A 49 5.31 -13.83 4.79
C PHE A 49 4.10 -12.93 5.08
N ALA A 50 3.36 -12.52 4.05
CA ALA A 50 2.09 -11.81 4.21
C ALA A 50 0.91 -12.75 4.52
N HIS A 51 1.11 -14.07 4.47
CA HIS A 51 0.08 -15.03 4.85
C HIS A 51 -0.41 -14.76 6.28
N GLY A 52 -1.73 -14.69 6.45
CA GLY A 52 -2.36 -14.34 7.74
C GLY A 52 -2.62 -12.85 7.93
N THR A 53 -2.20 -11.97 7.00
CA THR A 53 -2.65 -10.58 6.99
C THR A 53 -4.15 -10.55 6.74
N THR A 54 -4.92 -10.10 7.74
CA THR A 54 -6.39 -10.02 7.70
C THR A 54 -6.90 -8.62 7.39
N GLY A 55 -6.05 -7.59 7.50
CA GLY A 55 -6.45 -6.21 7.26
C GLY A 55 -7.65 -5.80 8.12
N GLY A 56 -8.61 -5.14 7.50
CA GLY A 56 -9.88 -4.76 8.12
C GLY A 56 -10.97 -5.82 8.08
N LYS A 57 -10.65 -7.11 7.87
CA LYS A 57 -11.66 -8.18 7.70
C LYS A 57 -12.66 -8.23 8.86
N GLY A 58 -12.17 -8.07 10.09
CA GLY A 58 -12.98 -8.13 11.32
C GLY A 58 -13.85 -6.91 11.59
N GLY A 59 -13.74 -5.84 10.80
CA GLY A 59 -14.50 -4.62 10.99
C GLY A 59 -15.52 -4.35 9.89
N GLU A 60 -16.22 -3.23 9.99
CA GLU A 60 -17.29 -2.88 9.05
C GLU A 60 -16.76 -2.45 7.67
N PHE A 61 -17.66 -2.47 6.69
CA PHE A 61 -17.38 -1.82 5.42
C PHE A 61 -17.46 -0.31 5.58
N TYR A 62 -16.41 0.38 5.13
CA TYR A 62 -16.42 1.82 4.98
C TYR A 62 -16.49 2.17 3.50
N VAL A 63 -17.51 2.90 3.07
CA VAL A 63 -17.65 3.31 1.68
C VAL A 63 -17.23 4.78 1.55
N ALA A 64 -16.05 5.02 0.99
CA ALA A 64 -15.62 6.36 0.64
C ALA A 64 -16.44 6.88 -0.56
N THR A 65 -17.00 8.07 -0.40
CA THR A 65 -17.90 8.72 -1.37
C THR A 65 -17.43 10.11 -1.79
N ASP A 66 -16.56 10.71 -0.98
CA ASP A 66 -16.03 12.05 -1.14
C ASP A 66 -14.51 11.98 -1.41
N PRO A 67 -14.03 12.55 -2.53
CA PRO A 67 -12.61 12.58 -2.85
C PRO A 67 -11.82 13.67 -2.13
N ILE A 68 -12.47 14.54 -1.35
CA ILE A 68 -11.79 15.64 -0.64
C ILE A 68 -10.93 15.07 0.49
N ASP A 69 -9.67 15.50 0.53
CA ASP A 69 -8.70 15.19 1.57
C ASP A 69 -8.31 16.48 2.30
N ASN A 70 -8.85 16.70 3.48
CA ASN A 70 -8.53 17.86 4.31
C ASN A 70 -8.26 17.42 5.74
N ALA A 71 -7.01 17.57 6.20
CA ALA A 71 -6.59 17.18 7.54
C ALA A 71 -7.26 18.00 8.66
N ALA A 72 -7.64 19.26 8.38
CA ALA A 72 -8.37 20.12 9.32
C ALA A 72 -9.86 19.76 9.44
N ASP A 73 -10.40 19.05 8.44
CA ASP A 73 -11.82 18.71 8.33
C ASP A 73 -11.99 17.25 7.89
N CYS A 74 -11.56 16.35 8.78
CA CYS A 74 -11.62 14.91 8.59
C CYS A 74 -13.07 14.41 8.71
N LYS A 75 -13.79 14.36 7.59
CA LYS A 75 -15.23 14.05 7.54
C LYS A 75 -15.50 12.57 7.22
N PRO A 76 -16.52 11.95 7.84
CA PRO A 76 -17.07 10.67 7.37
C PRO A 76 -17.43 10.73 5.88
N GLY A 77 -17.14 9.66 5.14
CA GLY A 77 -17.25 9.57 3.69
C GLY A 77 -15.94 9.82 2.93
N THR A 78 -14.87 10.28 3.58
CA THR A 78 -13.55 10.50 2.97
C THR A 78 -12.58 9.34 3.22
N LEU A 79 -11.57 9.19 2.36
CA LEU A 79 -10.52 8.18 2.57
C LEU A 79 -9.69 8.48 3.82
N LEU A 80 -9.34 9.74 4.07
CA LEU A 80 -8.54 10.16 5.23
C LEU A 80 -9.21 9.79 6.56
N HIS A 81 -10.53 10.02 6.65
CA HIS A 81 -11.29 9.61 7.82
C HIS A 81 -11.22 8.09 8.01
N ALA A 82 -11.45 7.32 6.96
CA ALA A 82 -11.45 5.86 7.03
C ALA A 82 -10.10 5.30 7.51
N VAL A 83 -8.99 5.78 6.96
CA VAL A 83 -7.65 5.20 7.25
C VAL A 83 -7.11 5.59 8.63
N THR A 84 -7.67 6.62 9.27
CA THR A 84 -7.23 7.10 10.58
C THR A 84 -8.08 6.58 11.75
N GLN A 85 -9.18 5.88 11.48
CA GLN A 85 -10.00 5.28 12.54
C GLN A 85 -9.23 4.24 13.34
N THR A 86 -9.55 4.11 14.63
CA THR A 86 -8.93 3.11 15.50
C THR A 86 -9.47 1.70 15.24
N GLU A 87 -10.75 1.58 14.88
CA GLU A 87 -11.40 0.31 14.58
C GLU A 87 -10.94 -0.31 13.25
N PRO A 88 -10.99 -1.65 13.11
CA PRO A 88 -10.71 -2.29 11.83
C PRO A 88 -11.71 -1.83 10.77
N LEU A 89 -11.27 -1.57 9.54
CA LEU A 89 -12.17 -1.16 8.45
C LEU A 89 -11.80 -1.76 7.10
N TRP A 90 -12.82 -2.27 6.40
CA TRP A 90 -12.72 -2.66 5.01
C TRP A 90 -13.21 -1.51 4.10
N ILE A 91 -12.25 -0.74 3.61
CA ILE A 91 -12.48 0.51 2.88
C ILE A 91 -12.69 0.20 1.40
N THR A 92 -13.83 0.64 0.87
CA THR A 92 -14.24 0.53 -0.54
C THR A 92 -14.66 1.90 -1.06
N PHE A 93 -14.90 2.00 -2.35
CA PHE A 93 -15.22 3.27 -3.00
C PHE A 93 -16.56 3.16 -3.75
N LYS A 94 -17.42 4.17 -3.60
CA LYS A 94 -18.73 4.19 -4.25
C LYS A 94 -18.64 4.30 -5.77
N ARG A 95 -17.60 4.97 -6.27
CA ARG A 95 -17.35 5.20 -7.68
C ARG A 95 -15.86 5.45 -7.92
N SER A 96 -15.42 5.30 -9.16
CA SER A 96 -14.11 5.78 -9.61
C SER A 96 -13.99 7.27 -9.33
N MET A 97 -12.90 7.68 -8.69
CA MET A 97 -12.63 9.09 -8.37
C MET A 97 -11.14 9.34 -8.25
N THR A 98 -10.77 10.61 -8.33
CA THR A 98 -9.41 11.09 -8.15
C THR A 98 -9.31 11.86 -6.85
N ILE A 99 -8.50 11.37 -5.91
CA ILE A 99 -8.21 12.01 -4.63
C ILE A 99 -6.95 12.84 -4.81
N LYS A 100 -7.03 14.13 -4.48
CA LYS A 100 -5.87 15.00 -4.41
C LYS A 100 -5.47 15.10 -2.94
N LEU A 101 -4.35 14.48 -2.58
CA LEU A 101 -3.85 14.57 -1.21
C LEU A 101 -3.16 15.92 -1.01
N GLU A 102 -3.42 16.58 0.12
CA GLU A 102 -2.70 17.81 0.51
C GLU A 102 -1.40 17.48 1.24
N GLN A 103 -1.36 16.32 1.89
CA GLN A 103 -0.29 15.85 2.77
C GLN A 103 -0.10 14.33 2.61
N GLU A 104 0.79 13.72 3.40
CA GLU A 104 0.92 12.25 3.41
C GLU A 104 -0.33 11.58 4.04
N LEU A 105 -0.75 10.46 3.48
CA LEU A 105 -1.88 9.67 3.99
C LEU A 105 -1.37 8.63 4.99
N ILE A 106 -1.61 8.83 6.29
CA ILE A 106 -1.18 7.89 7.32
C ILE A 106 -2.26 6.85 7.57
N VAL A 107 -1.90 5.57 7.43
CA VAL A 107 -2.82 4.44 7.59
C VAL A 107 -2.58 3.75 8.92
N THR A 108 -3.62 3.63 9.73
CA THR A 108 -3.59 2.94 11.03
C THR A 108 -3.69 1.41 10.86
N SER A 109 -3.55 0.66 11.95
CA SER A 109 -3.63 -0.80 11.94
C SER A 109 -5.01 -1.30 11.49
N ASP A 110 -5.04 -2.56 11.04
CA ASP A 110 -6.26 -3.32 10.75
C ASP A 110 -7.12 -2.66 9.66
N LYS A 111 -6.46 -2.18 8.60
CA LYS A 111 -7.11 -1.53 7.45
C LYS A 111 -6.97 -2.37 6.19
N SER A 112 -8.04 -2.39 5.40
CA SER A 112 -8.01 -2.89 4.04
C SER A 112 -8.50 -1.80 3.10
N ILE A 113 -7.61 -1.25 2.27
CA ILE A 113 -7.98 -0.36 1.17
C ILE A 113 -8.14 -1.24 -0.07
N ASP A 114 -9.39 -1.42 -0.49
CA ASP A 114 -9.76 -2.35 -1.56
C ASP A 114 -10.48 -1.62 -2.70
N VAL A 115 -9.73 -1.38 -3.78
CA VAL A 115 -10.15 -0.59 -4.93
C VAL A 115 -10.88 -1.42 -6.00
N ARG A 116 -10.98 -2.75 -5.84
CA ARG A 116 -11.61 -3.63 -6.84
C ARG A 116 -13.02 -3.15 -7.19
N GLY A 117 -13.39 -3.20 -8.47
CA GLY A 117 -14.66 -2.70 -8.98
C GLY A 117 -14.70 -1.18 -9.24
N THR A 118 -13.63 -0.44 -8.93
CA THR A 118 -13.51 1.00 -9.22
C THR A 118 -12.11 1.33 -9.76
N ASN A 119 -11.95 2.51 -10.36
CA ASN A 119 -10.65 3.06 -10.72
C ASN A 119 -10.35 4.27 -9.84
N MET A 120 -9.49 4.09 -8.83
CA MET A 120 -9.11 5.14 -7.90
C MET A 120 -7.73 5.69 -8.23
N GLU A 121 -7.66 7.01 -8.38
CA GLU A 121 -6.39 7.71 -8.59
C GLU A 121 -6.06 8.60 -7.39
N ILE A 122 -4.80 8.56 -6.94
CA ILE A 122 -4.24 9.45 -5.92
C ILE A 122 -3.22 10.37 -6.61
N ARG A 123 -3.41 11.69 -6.49
CA ARG A 123 -2.60 12.72 -7.15
C ARG A 123 -2.02 13.74 -6.17
N ASN A 124 -0.87 14.32 -6.54
CA ASN A 124 -0.16 15.35 -5.78
C ASN A 124 0.14 14.95 -4.33
N ALA A 125 0.31 13.66 -4.11
CA ALA A 125 0.54 13.10 -2.80
C ALA A 125 2.02 13.05 -2.48
N THR A 126 2.39 13.19 -1.21
CA THR A 126 3.72 12.76 -0.75
C THR A 126 3.84 11.24 -0.73
N GLY A 127 2.75 10.54 -0.40
CA GLY A 127 2.75 9.10 -0.28
C GLY A 127 1.72 8.56 0.69
N ILE A 128 1.82 7.25 0.97
CA ILE A 128 1.04 6.54 1.98
C ILE A 128 2.00 6.07 3.08
N THR A 129 1.84 6.57 4.28
CA THR A 129 2.71 6.21 5.40
C THR A 129 2.04 5.13 6.24
N VAL A 130 2.73 4.00 6.43
CA VAL A 130 2.29 2.85 7.23
C VAL A 130 3.38 2.62 8.26
N GLN A 131 3.28 3.31 9.39
CA GLN A 131 4.32 3.38 10.41
C GLN A 131 3.75 3.03 11.78
N PHE A 132 4.46 2.23 12.58
CA PHE A 132 4.03 1.81 13.92
C PHE A 132 2.68 1.07 13.94
N VAL A 133 2.33 0.41 12.84
CA VAL A 133 1.03 -0.25 12.65
C VAL A 133 1.23 -1.65 12.13
N LYS A 134 0.19 -2.47 12.16
CA LYS A 134 0.23 -3.85 11.67
C LYS A 134 -1.06 -4.18 10.92
N ASN A 135 -1.02 -5.28 10.18
CA ASN A 135 -2.19 -5.89 9.59
C ASN A 135 -2.89 -4.93 8.61
N VAL A 136 -2.16 -4.52 7.57
CA VAL A 136 -2.67 -3.58 6.55
C VAL A 136 -2.65 -4.22 5.17
N ILE A 137 -3.75 -4.08 4.43
CA ILE A 137 -3.89 -4.50 3.03
C ILE A 137 -4.16 -3.28 2.16
N ILE A 138 -3.35 -3.08 1.12
CA ILE A 138 -3.54 -2.02 0.13
C ILE A 138 -3.56 -2.68 -1.25
N HIS A 139 -4.71 -2.62 -1.92
CA HIS A 139 -4.95 -3.34 -3.17
C HIS A 139 -5.62 -2.46 -4.24
N GLY A 140 -4.96 -2.36 -5.40
CA GLY A 140 -5.54 -1.78 -6.61
C GLY A 140 -5.50 -0.26 -6.73
N LEU A 141 -4.71 0.46 -5.93
CA LEU A 141 -4.59 1.92 -6.03
C LEU A 141 -3.72 2.34 -7.22
N HIS A 142 -4.08 3.44 -7.87
CA HIS A 142 -3.22 4.13 -8.82
C HIS A 142 -2.71 5.44 -8.21
N ILE A 143 -1.42 5.51 -7.88
CA ILE A 143 -0.78 6.71 -7.32
C ILE A 143 0.14 7.31 -8.37
N HIS A 144 0.00 8.62 -8.61
CA HIS A 144 0.83 9.33 -9.57
C HIS A 144 1.03 10.79 -9.17
N GLN A 145 2.04 11.41 -9.76
CA GLN A 145 2.41 12.81 -9.47
C GLN A 145 2.74 12.97 -7.99
N ILE A 146 3.72 12.20 -7.52
CA ILE A 146 4.23 12.34 -6.17
C ILE A 146 5.02 13.62 -6.07
N ILE A 147 4.67 14.46 -5.09
CA ILE A 147 5.29 15.76 -4.87
C ILE A 147 5.73 15.85 -3.40
N PRO A 148 6.99 16.26 -3.14
CA PRO A 148 7.45 16.65 -1.82
C PRO A 148 6.48 17.62 -1.14
N THR A 149 5.99 17.28 0.05
CA THR A 149 5.24 18.26 0.86
C THR A 149 6.17 18.92 1.87
N LYS A 150 5.83 20.15 2.29
CA LYS A 150 6.60 20.90 3.29
C LYS A 150 6.49 20.30 4.70
N GLY A 151 5.73 19.22 4.89
CA GLY A 151 5.31 18.73 6.19
C GLY A 151 4.19 19.57 6.79
N GLY A 152 3.97 19.43 8.10
CA GLY A 152 2.92 20.15 8.82
C GLY A 152 2.24 19.29 9.88
N LYS A 153 1.10 19.76 10.38
CA LYS A 153 0.21 18.96 11.23
C LYS A 153 -0.58 18.01 10.33
N ILE A 154 -0.45 16.71 10.58
CA ILE A 154 -1.03 15.64 9.75
C ILE A 154 -1.86 14.73 10.64
N LYS A 155 -3.01 14.29 10.13
CA LYS A 155 -3.88 13.32 10.81
C LYS A 155 -3.24 11.92 10.74
N ASP A 156 -2.76 11.44 11.87
CA ASP A 156 -2.10 10.13 12.04
C ASP A 156 -2.87 9.17 12.95
N GLY A 157 -4.01 9.61 13.48
CA GLY A 157 -4.95 8.78 14.22
C GLY A 157 -6.26 9.53 14.52
N GLU A 158 -7.29 8.80 14.92
CA GLU A 158 -8.66 9.30 15.11
C GLU A 158 -8.73 10.59 15.95
N LYS A 159 -7.92 10.69 17.00
CA LYS A 159 -7.87 11.85 17.92
C LYS A 159 -6.49 12.52 17.98
N HIS A 160 -5.60 12.20 17.04
CA HIS A 160 -4.23 12.70 17.05
C HIS A 160 -3.89 13.47 15.76
N LEU A 161 -3.08 14.51 15.92
CA LEU A 161 -2.48 15.29 14.84
C LEU A 161 -0.97 15.34 15.11
N GLY A 162 -0.20 14.58 14.35
CA GLY A 162 1.26 14.54 14.44
C GLY A 162 1.90 15.70 13.69
N LEU A 163 3.00 16.23 14.21
CA LEU A 163 3.86 17.17 13.47
C LEU A 163 4.87 16.38 12.64
N ARG A 164 4.91 16.64 11.34
CA ARG A 164 5.79 15.96 10.38
C ARG A 164 6.67 16.97 9.66
N SER A 165 7.93 16.59 9.44
CA SER A 165 8.85 17.33 8.57
C SER A 165 8.48 17.13 7.10
N ALA A 166 9.10 17.91 6.21
CA ALA A 166 9.02 17.65 4.78
C ALA A 166 9.45 16.19 4.47
N SER A 167 8.73 15.54 3.56
CA SER A 167 8.92 14.14 3.20
C SER A 167 8.54 13.91 1.74
N ASP A 168 9.19 12.91 1.13
CA ASP A 168 8.99 12.46 -0.25
C ASP A 168 8.69 10.94 -0.29
N VAL A 169 8.31 10.37 0.86
CA VAL A 169 8.25 8.91 1.07
C VAL A 169 6.89 8.35 0.67
N MET A 170 6.89 7.33 -0.21
CA MET A 170 5.66 6.66 -0.63
C MET A 170 5.18 5.55 0.31
N PHE A 171 6.10 4.89 1.01
CA PHE A 171 5.85 3.93 2.09
C PHE A 171 7.01 3.99 3.08
N GLY A 172 6.74 4.37 4.33
CA GLY A 172 7.76 4.57 5.36
C GLY A 172 7.47 3.81 6.65
N ALA A 173 8.48 3.11 7.17
CA ALA A 173 8.55 2.54 8.52
C ALA A 173 9.66 3.25 9.32
N SER A 174 9.72 3.05 10.65
CA SER A 174 10.69 3.77 11.49
C SER A 174 11.65 2.84 12.22
N ASP A 175 12.94 3.12 12.03
CA ASP A 175 14.07 2.33 12.52
C ASP A 175 14.21 2.27 14.05
N SER A 176 13.55 3.17 14.78
CA SER A 176 13.68 3.29 16.23
C SER A 176 12.62 2.54 17.05
N TYR A 177 11.76 1.75 16.41
CA TYR A 177 10.64 1.12 17.10
C TYR A 177 10.58 -0.39 16.90
N ASN A 178 10.93 -1.13 17.95
CA ASN A 178 11.02 -2.60 17.92
C ASN A 178 9.70 -3.30 17.57
N ALA A 179 8.54 -2.63 17.70
CA ALA A 179 7.27 -3.23 17.30
C ALA A 179 7.09 -3.29 15.77
N ASP A 180 7.87 -2.52 15.01
CA ASP A 180 7.86 -2.57 13.53
C ASP A 180 8.38 -3.92 13.01
N GLU A 181 9.10 -4.71 13.81
CA GLU A 181 9.48 -6.10 13.47
C GLU A 181 8.27 -7.01 13.21
N LYS A 182 7.12 -6.70 13.82
CA LYS A 182 5.87 -7.47 13.68
C LYS A 182 4.90 -6.86 12.67
N MET A 183 5.29 -5.77 12.00
CA MET A 183 4.45 -5.14 11.00
C MET A 183 4.40 -6.01 9.75
N GLN A 184 3.16 -6.37 9.38
CA GLN A 184 2.82 -7.09 8.16
C GLN A 184 1.98 -6.19 7.27
N VAL A 185 2.51 -5.87 6.09
CA VAL A 185 1.83 -5.05 5.10
C VAL A 185 1.81 -5.80 3.76
N THR A 186 0.61 -5.95 3.20
CA THR A 186 0.44 -6.46 1.85
C THR A 186 0.11 -5.30 0.92
N VAL A 187 1.02 -5.00 -0.02
CA VAL A 187 0.83 -4.00 -1.06
C VAL A 187 0.78 -4.73 -2.39
N ALA A 188 -0.41 -4.88 -2.97
CA ALA A 188 -0.58 -5.65 -4.20
C ALA A 188 -1.29 -4.87 -5.29
N LEU A 189 -0.79 -5.00 -6.53
CA LEU A 189 -1.48 -4.55 -7.74
C LEU A 189 -1.80 -3.06 -7.77
N ASN A 190 -0.93 -2.28 -7.17
CA ASN A 190 -0.97 -0.83 -7.25
C ASN A 190 -0.15 -0.37 -8.45
N HIS A 191 -0.60 0.70 -9.10
CA HIS A 191 0.16 1.37 -10.14
C HIS A 191 0.78 2.63 -9.55
N PHE A 192 2.10 2.72 -9.59
CA PHE A 192 2.87 3.88 -9.16
C PHE A 192 3.50 4.51 -10.39
N SER A 193 3.25 5.79 -10.66
CA SER A 193 3.80 6.48 -11.83
C SER A 193 4.35 7.87 -11.50
N LYS A 194 4.93 8.57 -12.51
CA LYS A 194 5.61 9.89 -12.49
C LYS A 194 5.72 10.62 -11.14
N GLY A 195 6.92 11.03 -10.77
CA GLY A 195 7.22 11.68 -9.48
C GLY A 195 7.86 10.73 -8.46
N LEU A 196 8.10 9.48 -8.86
CA LEU A 196 8.86 8.52 -8.09
C LEU A 196 10.35 8.93 -8.14
N VAL A 197 10.83 9.65 -7.13
CA VAL A 197 12.23 10.14 -7.11
C VAL A 197 13.12 9.24 -6.26
N GLU A 198 12.63 8.53 -5.24
CA GLU A 198 13.38 7.50 -4.49
C GLU A 198 12.50 6.83 -3.39
N ARG A 199 13.06 5.82 -2.68
CA ARG A 199 12.54 5.25 -1.40
C ARG A 199 11.18 4.53 -1.45
N MET A 200 11.07 3.52 -2.31
CA MET A 200 9.86 2.70 -2.41
C MET A 200 10.11 1.20 -2.29
N PRO A 201 9.51 0.53 -1.30
CA PRO A 201 9.22 1.03 0.06
C PRO A 201 10.51 1.33 0.86
N SER A 202 10.49 2.35 1.72
CA SER A 202 11.58 2.66 2.67
C SER A 202 11.35 1.89 3.97
N ILE A 203 12.16 0.87 4.19
CA ILE A 203 11.95 -0.15 5.22
C ILE A 203 13.19 -0.25 6.11
N SER A 204 13.00 -0.30 7.43
CA SER A 204 13.85 -1.09 8.30
C SER A 204 13.00 -1.86 9.31
N HIS A 205 13.17 -3.19 9.33
CA HIS A 205 12.49 -4.20 10.17
C HIS A 205 11.14 -4.80 9.70
N PRO A 206 10.16 -4.13 9.05
CA PRO A 206 8.86 -4.73 8.77
C PRO A 206 8.88 -5.63 7.54
N THR A 207 7.94 -6.58 7.50
CA THR A 207 7.74 -7.43 6.33
C THR A 207 6.69 -6.83 5.41
N ILE A 208 7.12 -6.33 4.25
CA ILE A 208 6.23 -5.84 3.19
C ILE A 208 6.29 -6.81 2.02
N ILE A 209 5.14 -7.38 1.65
CA ILE A 209 4.99 -8.10 0.38
C ILE A 209 4.44 -7.14 -0.67
N SER A 210 5.30 -6.82 -1.65
CA SER A 210 4.99 -6.00 -2.82
C SER A 210 4.83 -6.90 -4.04
N GLN A 211 3.58 -7.22 -4.44
CA GLN A 211 3.31 -8.17 -5.53
C GLN A 211 2.41 -7.61 -6.62
N GLY A 212 2.80 -7.82 -7.89
CA GLY A 212 2.02 -7.36 -9.05
C GLY A 212 1.92 -5.84 -9.19
N ASN A 213 2.68 -5.07 -8.40
CA ASN A 213 2.71 -3.61 -8.51
C ASN A 213 3.42 -3.19 -9.81
N ARG A 214 2.91 -2.15 -10.47
CA ARG A 214 3.51 -1.55 -11.66
C ARG A 214 4.19 -0.25 -11.26
N TYR A 215 5.46 -0.08 -11.62
CA TYR A 215 6.24 1.13 -11.35
C TYR A 215 6.64 1.79 -12.67
N SER A 216 6.27 3.05 -12.86
CA SER A 216 6.65 3.85 -14.03
C SER A 216 7.61 4.96 -13.59
N ALA A 217 8.90 4.76 -13.85
CA ALA A 217 9.97 5.68 -13.47
C ALA A 217 10.21 6.80 -14.51
N PRO A 218 10.80 7.94 -14.10
CA PRO A 218 11.36 8.93 -15.03
C PRO A 218 12.41 8.32 -15.96
N GLY A 219 12.59 8.90 -17.17
CA GLY A 219 13.55 8.42 -18.17
C GLY A 219 15.03 8.63 -17.83
N THR A 220 15.36 9.04 -16.60
CA THR A 220 16.74 9.29 -16.14
C THR A 220 17.40 7.98 -15.71
N PHE A 221 18.71 7.84 -15.95
CA PHE A 221 19.43 6.61 -15.62
C PHE A 221 19.43 6.27 -14.13
N ALA A 222 19.38 7.27 -13.25
CA ALA A 222 19.36 7.11 -11.79
C ALA A 222 18.02 6.59 -11.23
N ALA A 223 16.91 6.74 -11.97
CA ALA A 223 15.58 6.36 -11.49
C ALA A 223 15.11 4.97 -11.98
N LYS A 224 16.00 4.21 -12.63
CA LYS A 224 15.68 2.88 -13.20
C LYS A 224 15.70 1.73 -12.19
N GLU A 225 16.19 1.98 -10.98
CA GLU A 225 16.20 0.99 -9.91
C GLU A 225 14.93 1.15 -9.05
N VAL A 226 14.07 0.12 -9.03
CA VAL A 226 12.84 0.12 -8.22
C VAL A 226 13.17 0.03 -6.72
N THR A 227 14.33 -0.51 -6.37
CA THR A 227 14.79 -0.71 -4.99
C THR A 227 16.01 0.15 -4.71
N CYS A 228 15.93 1.12 -3.80
CA CYS A 228 17.10 1.83 -3.29
C CYS A 228 17.41 1.30 -1.88
N ARG A 229 18.61 0.74 -1.71
CA ARG A 229 19.13 0.33 -0.40
C ARG A 229 19.89 1.54 0.14
N GLY A 230 19.38 2.20 1.17
CA GLY A 230 19.95 3.43 1.74
C GLY A 230 21.38 3.27 2.29
N LEU A 231 21.80 4.13 3.23
CA LEU A 231 23.18 4.17 3.77
C LEU A 231 23.62 2.92 4.58
N SER A 232 22.89 1.82 4.52
CA SER A 232 23.15 0.58 5.26
C SER A 232 24.36 -0.17 4.67
N LYS A 233 25.35 -0.46 5.51
CA LYS A 233 26.55 -1.23 5.12
C LYS A 233 26.17 -2.58 4.48
N PRO A 234 26.91 -3.06 3.46
CA PRO A 234 26.65 -4.33 2.76
C PRO A 234 26.48 -5.56 3.65
N THR A 235 27.11 -5.57 4.82
CA THR A 235 27.02 -6.66 5.79
C THR A 235 25.64 -6.80 6.44
N LYS A 236 24.83 -5.73 6.49
CA LYS A 236 23.49 -5.76 7.10
C LYS A 236 22.41 -6.32 6.18
N TRP A 237 22.52 -6.10 4.87
CA TRP A 237 21.47 -6.50 3.92
C TRP A 237 21.76 -7.77 3.11
N LYS A 238 23.01 -8.25 3.08
CA LYS A 238 23.36 -9.51 2.40
C LYS A 238 22.69 -10.75 2.99
N ASN A 239 22.20 -10.65 4.23
CA ASN A 239 21.54 -11.73 4.97
C ASN A 239 20.01 -11.54 5.06
N LEU A 240 19.45 -10.54 4.38
CA LEU A 240 18.00 -10.36 4.27
C LEU A 240 17.48 -11.27 3.16
N ASN A 241 16.43 -12.05 3.45
CA ASN A 241 15.75 -12.94 2.50
C ASN A 241 14.83 -12.16 1.57
#